data_AF-A0A7J2PMB0-F1
#
_entry.id   AF-A0A7J2PMB0-F1
#
_cell.length_a   1.000
_cell.length_b   1.000
_cell.length_c   1.000
_cell.angle_alpha   90.00
_cell.angle_beta   90.00
_cell.angle_gamma   90.00
#
_symmetry.space_group_name_H-M   'P 1'
#
loop_
_entity.id
_entity.type
_entity.pdbx_description
1 polymer ?
#
loop_
_entity_poly.entity_id
_entity_poly.type
_entity_poly.pdbx_seq_one_letter_code
_entity_poly.pdbx_strand_id
1 'polypeptide(L)'
;MLSVENLIKLVSKAANGEDNFKSGAVGFNGYGFVFRDYDSNSRNSFINNNGSSKLCSIGAFRQIYKRVLANPDILRTPKKLLMYDPKLDLNFGGALKYLIPELSFGGIENLFDVWVFVTTPKNQMFPLTFYFGQSGTSIGGWTPDYHLFYKEHDFPQQFKSIINFNPFNFSDTELEYLIEALECSINKVPVSDFEGIYIDDQGKKLMGIRSGKPFVEFLKDDLDEKKNKETWSYAILGGDESFQLLFEYEKIIRKSLPPKIYKDYPDGIPIEIYQSQIEKHYEELIKFADNQKSRLAYMIMGVVIMVNCGKMTEALKEKILKYSEWELEENQLINEQDLIERKNHLMAFREKIKNYDGTKQVKTPLYTVTRLINEKKAKGEDITQIMKKNIDYSIND
;
A
#
# COMPACT_ATOMS: atom_id res chain seq x y z
N MET A 1 -14.78 11.17 -29.02
CA MET A 1 -14.21 12.15 -28.09
C MET A 1 -15.34 12.62 -27.21
N LEU A 2 -15.26 12.32 -25.92
CA LEU A 2 -16.24 12.77 -24.94
C LEU A 2 -16.10 14.30 -24.81
N SER A 3 -17.19 15.05 -24.97
CA SER A 3 -17.20 16.48 -24.66
C SER A 3 -17.63 16.69 -23.20
N VAL A 4 -17.22 17.81 -22.62
CA VAL A 4 -17.62 18.23 -21.26
C VAL A 4 -19.15 18.31 -21.14
N GLU A 5 -19.83 18.87 -22.14
CA GLU A 5 -21.31 18.94 -22.16
C GLU A 5 -21.96 17.55 -22.14
N ASN A 6 -21.41 16.60 -22.90
CA ASN A 6 -21.91 15.22 -22.91
C ASN A 6 -21.65 14.54 -21.56
N LEU A 7 -20.52 14.82 -20.91
CA LEU A 7 -20.22 14.29 -19.58
C LEU A 7 -21.21 14.80 -18.52
N ILE A 8 -21.50 16.11 -18.50
CA ILE A 8 -22.50 16.72 -17.62
C ILE A 8 -23.88 16.10 -17.88
N LYS A 9 -24.27 15.97 -19.14
CA LYS A 9 -25.55 15.38 -19.52
C LYS A 9 -25.67 13.92 -19.06
N LEU A 10 -24.62 13.12 -19.23
CA LEU A 10 -24.59 11.72 -18.82
C LEU A 10 -24.69 11.58 -17.30
N VAL A 11 -23.85 12.32 -16.56
CA VAL A 11 -23.84 12.21 -15.09
C VAL A 11 -25.15 12.70 -14.48
N SER A 12 -25.77 13.73 -15.06
CA SER A 12 -27.06 14.26 -14.61
C SER A 12 -28.23 13.30 -14.90
N LYS A 13 -28.24 12.67 -16.08
CA LYS A 13 -29.23 11.63 -16.41
C LYS A 13 -29.13 10.44 -15.47
N ALA A 14 -27.91 9.97 -15.23
CA ALA A 14 -27.64 8.89 -14.29
C ALA A 14 -28.12 9.23 -12.87
N ALA A 15 -27.85 10.44 -12.38
CA ALA A 15 -28.35 10.92 -11.08
C ALA A 15 -29.89 10.91 -10.96
N ASN A 16 -30.59 11.10 -12.08
CA ASN A 16 -32.05 11.02 -12.17
C ASN A 16 -32.58 9.59 -12.39
N GLY A 17 -31.72 8.57 -12.32
CA GLY A 17 -32.09 7.16 -12.50
C GLY A 17 -32.12 6.68 -13.95
N GLU A 18 -31.72 7.52 -14.91
CA GLU A 18 -31.56 7.13 -16.32
C GLU A 18 -30.14 6.58 -16.56
N ASP A 19 -29.89 5.34 -16.14
CA ASP A 19 -28.61 4.67 -16.37
C ASP A 19 -28.32 4.49 -17.88
N ASN A 20 -27.04 4.50 -18.23
CA ASN A 20 -26.56 4.22 -19.58
C ASN A 20 -25.24 3.43 -19.51
N PHE A 21 -25.36 2.11 -19.37
CA PHE A 21 -24.21 1.22 -19.22
C PHE A 21 -23.25 1.28 -20.40
N LYS A 22 -23.76 1.41 -21.64
CA LYS A 22 -22.94 1.54 -22.86
C LYS A 22 -22.04 2.78 -22.83
N SER A 23 -22.46 3.82 -22.12
CA SER A 23 -21.70 5.06 -21.94
C SER A 23 -21.03 5.13 -20.58
N GLY A 24 -20.93 4.01 -19.85
CA GLY A 24 -20.32 3.91 -18.53
C GLY A 24 -20.98 4.78 -17.47
N ALA A 25 -22.29 5.07 -17.58
CA ALA A 25 -23.00 5.98 -16.68
C ALA A 25 -24.05 5.24 -15.84
N VAL A 26 -23.99 5.39 -14.52
CA VAL A 26 -24.94 4.78 -13.56
C VAL A 26 -25.19 5.70 -12.38
N GLY A 27 -26.35 5.63 -11.74
CA GLY A 27 -26.63 6.46 -10.56
C GLY A 27 -27.60 5.87 -9.54
N PHE A 28 -27.60 6.42 -8.33
CA PHE A 28 -28.43 5.96 -7.22
C PHE A 28 -28.70 7.11 -6.24
N ASN A 29 -29.95 7.25 -5.78
CA ASN A 29 -30.36 8.26 -4.79
C ASN A 29 -29.87 9.69 -5.09
N GLY A 30 -29.97 10.13 -6.35
CA GLY A 30 -29.53 11.46 -6.77
C GLY A 30 -28.03 11.62 -6.98
N TYR A 31 -27.23 10.56 -6.77
CA TYR A 31 -25.84 10.51 -7.21
C TYR A 31 -25.76 9.95 -8.63
N GLY A 32 -24.94 10.57 -9.48
CA GLY A 32 -24.61 10.07 -10.81
C GLY A 32 -23.11 9.83 -10.92
N PHE A 33 -22.73 8.76 -11.61
CA PHE A 33 -21.36 8.31 -11.81
C PHE A 33 -21.10 8.02 -13.28
N VAL A 34 -20.01 8.55 -13.82
CA VAL A 34 -19.55 8.23 -15.19
C VAL A 34 -18.13 7.71 -15.13
N PHE A 35 -17.94 6.44 -15.46
CA PHE A 35 -16.67 5.71 -15.35
C PHE A 35 -15.89 5.73 -16.66
N ARG A 36 -14.57 5.99 -16.60
CA ARG A 36 -13.70 6.07 -17.78
C ARG A 36 -12.31 5.52 -17.47
N ASP A 37 -11.71 4.91 -18.48
CA ASP A 37 -10.30 4.52 -18.45
C ASP A 37 -9.38 5.76 -18.38
N TYR A 38 -8.23 5.60 -17.75
CA TYR A 38 -7.15 6.58 -17.72
C TYR A 38 -6.35 6.65 -19.02
N ASP A 39 -6.37 5.61 -19.86
CA ASP A 39 -5.50 5.51 -21.03
C ASP A 39 -5.54 6.79 -21.88
N SER A 40 -4.41 7.50 -21.88
CA SER A 40 -4.18 8.77 -22.57
C SER A 40 -4.23 8.65 -24.09
N ASN A 41 -4.10 7.43 -24.63
CA ASN A 41 -4.28 7.16 -26.05
C ASN A 41 -5.76 7.05 -26.43
N SER A 42 -6.64 6.82 -25.45
CA SER A 42 -8.08 6.92 -25.66
C SER A 42 -8.46 8.39 -25.75
N ARG A 43 -9.21 8.79 -26.78
CA ARG A 43 -9.73 10.17 -26.94
C ARG A 43 -10.80 10.54 -25.90
N ASN A 44 -10.83 9.89 -24.75
CA ASN A 44 -11.96 9.85 -23.82
C ASN A 44 -11.59 10.17 -22.36
N SER A 45 -10.31 10.42 -22.03
CA SER A 45 -9.90 10.82 -20.68
C SER A 45 -9.65 12.32 -20.57
N PHE A 46 -10.15 12.94 -19.50
CA PHE A 46 -9.82 14.32 -19.10
C PHE A 46 -8.75 14.37 -18.00
N ILE A 47 -8.30 13.21 -17.52
CA ILE A 47 -7.50 13.05 -16.31
C ILE A 47 -6.33 12.10 -16.61
N ASN A 48 -5.13 12.43 -16.12
CA ASN A 48 -3.98 11.52 -16.11
C ASN A 48 -4.02 10.67 -14.81
N ASN A 49 -3.39 9.50 -14.75
CA ASN A 49 -3.47 8.71 -13.49
C ASN A 49 -2.63 9.31 -12.33
N ASN A 50 -1.73 10.26 -12.62
CA ASN A 50 -0.85 10.91 -11.65
C ASN A 50 -1.55 12.04 -10.89
N GLY A 51 -1.83 11.88 -9.60
CA GLY A 51 -2.30 12.98 -8.73
C GLY A 51 -3.46 12.66 -7.80
N SER A 52 -4.06 11.47 -7.94
CA SER A 52 -5.08 10.98 -7.01
C SER A 52 -4.47 10.55 -5.68
N SER A 53 -5.07 10.98 -4.55
CA SER A 53 -4.73 10.47 -3.22
C SER A 53 -5.88 9.62 -2.67
N LYS A 54 -5.55 8.54 -1.96
CA LYS A 54 -6.58 7.67 -1.36
C LYS A 54 -7.49 8.48 -0.44
N LEU A 55 -8.79 8.43 -0.71
CA LEU A 55 -9.83 9.04 0.12
C LEU A 55 -10.34 8.03 1.15
N CYS A 56 -10.77 6.86 0.68
CA CYS A 56 -11.20 5.78 1.55
C CYS A 56 -11.21 4.43 0.83
N SER A 57 -11.27 3.33 1.59
CA SER A 57 -11.48 2.00 1.03
C SER A 57 -12.96 1.67 0.85
N ILE A 58 -13.33 0.85 -0.12
CA ILE A 58 -14.72 0.37 -0.26
C ILE A 58 -14.77 -1.15 -0.29
N GLY A 59 -15.96 -1.75 -0.22
CA GLY A 59 -16.09 -3.20 -0.24
C GLY A 59 -17.46 -3.66 0.23
N ALA A 60 -17.90 -4.80 -0.32
CA ALA A 60 -19.26 -5.37 -0.20
C ALA A 60 -19.83 -5.53 1.24
N PHE A 61 -19.03 -5.31 2.29
CA PHE A 61 -19.43 -5.46 3.70
C PHE A 61 -19.27 -4.22 4.57
N ARG A 62 -18.95 -3.02 4.03
CA ARG A 62 -18.69 -1.82 4.86
C ARG A 62 -19.87 -1.43 5.77
N GLN A 63 -21.11 -1.56 5.30
CA GLN A 63 -22.34 -1.29 6.08
C GLN A 63 -22.63 -2.36 7.14
N ILE A 64 -22.37 -3.65 6.83
CA ILE A 64 -22.51 -4.75 7.80
C ILE A 64 -21.48 -4.57 8.93
N TYR A 65 -20.25 -4.16 8.59
CA TYR A 65 -19.19 -3.85 9.54
C TYR A 65 -19.57 -2.74 10.53
N LYS A 66 -20.12 -1.62 10.08
CA LYS A 66 -20.56 -0.52 10.96
C LYS A 66 -21.66 -0.95 11.94
N ARG A 67 -22.64 -1.73 11.47
CA ARG A 67 -23.73 -2.25 12.31
C ARG A 67 -23.24 -3.29 13.32
N VAL A 68 -22.21 -4.05 12.96
CA VAL A 68 -21.57 -5.04 13.84
C VAL A 68 -20.67 -4.38 14.89
N LEU A 69 -19.91 -3.32 14.54
CA LEU A 69 -19.14 -2.54 15.52
C LEU A 69 -20.02 -1.78 16.52
N ALA A 70 -21.22 -1.37 16.12
CA ALA A 70 -22.21 -0.79 17.02
C ALA A 70 -22.79 -1.81 18.03
N ASN A 71 -22.49 -3.11 17.89
CA ASN A 71 -22.97 -4.18 18.76
C ASN A 71 -21.81 -5.13 19.18
N PRO A 72 -20.99 -4.74 20.16
CA PRO A 72 -19.78 -5.47 20.56
C PRO A 72 -20.02 -6.92 21.01
N ASP A 73 -21.21 -7.21 21.53
CA ASP A 73 -21.59 -8.51 22.10
C ASP A 73 -21.72 -9.64 21.05
N ILE A 74 -21.78 -9.28 19.77
CA ILE A 74 -21.96 -10.23 18.66
C ILE A 74 -20.63 -10.88 18.24
N LEU A 75 -19.47 -10.38 18.67
CA LEU A 75 -18.17 -10.82 18.12
C LEU A 75 -17.19 -11.40 19.14
N ARG A 76 -17.06 -12.73 19.16
CA ARG A 76 -15.89 -13.42 19.74
C ARG A 76 -14.68 -13.51 18.80
N THR A 77 -14.81 -13.15 17.52
CA THR A 77 -13.68 -13.21 16.57
C THR A 77 -13.72 -12.10 15.52
N PRO A 78 -13.42 -10.84 15.91
CA PRO A 78 -13.47 -9.68 15.00
C PRO A 78 -12.60 -9.83 13.75
N LYS A 79 -11.44 -10.50 13.87
CA LYS A 79 -10.42 -10.59 12.80
C LYS A 79 -10.85 -11.24 11.49
N LYS A 80 -11.88 -12.10 11.48
CA LYS A 80 -12.34 -12.78 10.25
C LYS A 80 -13.42 -12.01 9.47
N LEU A 81 -14.12 -11.08 10.11
CA LEU A 81 -15.08 -10.17 9.45
C LEU A 81 -14.40 -8.88 8.95
N LEU A 82 -13.13 -8.70 9.30
CA LEU A 82 -12.31 -7.51 9.06
C LEU A 82 -11.60 -7.49 7.70
N MET A 83 -11.69 -8.55 6.91
CA MET A 83 -10.94 -8.63 5.67
C MET A 83 -11.84 -8.26 4.51
N TYR A 84 -11.39 -7.29 3.70
CA TYR A 84 -11.66 -7.28 2.26
C TYR A 84 -11.75 -8.71 1.78
N ASP A 85 -12.81 -9.06 1.06
CA ASP A 85 -12.84 -10.32 0.34
C ASP A 85 -12.46 -10.00 -1.10
N PRO A 86 -11.20 -10.23 -1.50
CA PRO A 86 -10.76 -9.96 -2.85
C PRO A 86 -11.69 -10.61 -3.88
N LYS A 87 -12.29 -11.78 -3.59
CA LYS A 87 -13.20 -12.44 -4.53
C LYS A 87 -14.49 -11.64 -4.73
N LEU A 88 -15.04 -11.04 -3.68
CA LEU A 88 -16.24 -10.23 -3.83
C LEU A 88 -15.95 -8.91 -4.53
N ASP A 89 -14.80 -8.29 -4.21
CA ASP A 89 -14.34 -7.06 -4.83
C ASP A 89 -14.09 -7.21 -6.34
N LEU A 90 -13.75 -8.43 -6.81
CA LEU A 90 -13.64 -8.71 -8.25
C LEU A 90 -14.96 -8.50 -9.00
N ASN A 91 -16.13 -8.58 -8.34
CA ASN A 91 -17.41 -8.25 -8.98
C ASN A 91 -17.47 -6.78 -9.40
N PHE A 92 -16.83 -5.87 -8.66
CA PHE A 92 -16.66 -4.49 -9.12
C PHE A 92 -15.80 -4.45 -10.38
N GLY A 93 -14.72 -5.22 -10.44
CA GLY A 93 -13.90 -5.36 -11.64
C GLY A 93 -14.71 -5.84 -12.86
N GLY A 94 -15.56 -6.85 -12.68
CA GLY A 94 -16.39 -7.38 -13.78
C GLY A 94 -17.49 -6.40 -14.21
N ALA A 95 -18.08 -5.66 -13.28
CA ALA A 95 -18.99 -4.56 -13.59
C ALA A 95 -18.27 -3.42 -14.34
N LEU A 96 -17.05 -3.07 -13.95
CA LEU A 96 -16.24 -2.10 -14.68
C LEU A 96 -15.87 -2.60 -16.07
N LYS A 97 -15.54 -3.89 -16.25
CA LYS A 97 -15.32 -4.48 -17.56
C LYS A 97 -16.56 -4.39 -18.45
N TYR A 98 -17.76 -4.45 -17.88
CA TYR A 98 -19.00 -4.25 -18.62
C TYR A 98 -19.21 -2.78 -19.02
N LEU A 99 -18.97 -1.84 -18.10
CA LEU A 99 -19.09 -0.39 -18.36
C LEU A 99 -18.01 0.15 -19.31
N ILE A 100 -16.81 -0.43 -19.25
CA ILE A 100 -15.61 -0.05 -19.98
C ILE A 100 -15.01 -1.32 -20.60
N PRO A 101 -15.54 -1.81 -21.74
CA PRO A 101 -15.09 -3.04 -22.37
C PRO A 101 -13.59 -3.05 -22.73
N GLU A 102 -13.00 -1.88 -22.96
CA GLU A 102 -11.58 -1.70 -23.26
C GLU A 102 -10.67 -1.77 -22.02
N LEU A 103 -11.23 -1.72 -20.80
CA LEU A 103 -10.45 -1.69 -19.57
C LEU A 103 -9.54 -2.91 -19.47
N SER A 104 -8.26 -2.63 -19.24
CA SER A 104 -7.24 -3.64 -19.00
C SER A 104 -7.18 -4.01 -17.51
N PHE A 105 -6.83 -5.27 -17.22
CA PHE A 105 -6.74 -5.78 -15.86
C PHE A 105 -5.37 -6.42 -15.66
N GLY A 106 -4.73 -6.05 -14.54
CA GLY A 106 -3.40 -6.50 -14.17
C GLY A 106 -2.40 -5.35 -14.08
N GLY A 107 -1.35 -5.56 -13.30
CA GLY A 107 -0.37 -4.51 -13.01
C GLY A 107 0.38 -4.77 -11.70
N ILE A 108 1.34 -3.89 -11.44
CA ILE A 108 2.10 -3.84 -10.19
C ILE A 108 1.35 -2.91 -9.24
N GLU A 109 0.99 -3.42 -8.06
CA GLU A 109 0.26 -2.76 -6.99
C GLU A 109 -1.17 -2.29 -7.30
N ASN A 110 -1.59 -2.33 -8.55
CA ASN A 110 -2.97 -2.09 -8.99
C ASN A 110 -3.44 -3.19 -9.95
N LEU A 111 -4.63 -3.74 -9.72
CA LEU A 111 -5.30 -4.68 -10.64
C LEU A 111 -6.11 -3.93 -11.70
N PHE A 112 -6.77 -2.84 -11.30
CA PHE A 112 -7.43 -1.91 -12.21
C PHE A 112 -7.47 -0.52 -11.56
N ASP A 113 -7.51 0.51 -12.38
CA ASP A 113 -7.78 1.89 -11.99
C ASP A 113 -8.62 2.57 -13.07
N VAL A 114 -9.67 3.29 -12.65
CA VAL A 114 -10.51 4.09 -13.54
C VAL A 114 -10.77 5.44 -12.88
N TRP A 115 -11.00 6.48 -13.67
CA TRP A 115 -11.52 7.72 -13.11
C TRP A 115 -13.05 7.76 -13.24
N VAL A 116 -13.68 8.44 -12.29
CA VAL A 116 -15.13 8.54 -12.18
C VAL A 116 -15.50 10.00 -12.06
N PHE A 117 -16.34 10.50 -12.95
CA PHE A 117 -16.98 11.80 -12.77
C PHE A 117 -18.25 11.64 -11.95
N VAL A 118 -18.38 12.42 -10.88
CA VAL A 118 -19.48 12.32 -9.93
C VAL A 118 -20.33 13.58 -9.98
N THR A 119 -21.65 13.43 -9.89
CA THR A 119 -22.54 14.49 -9.40
C THR A 119 -23.28 14.01 -8.16
N THR A 120 -23.43 14.85 -7.15
CA THR A 120 -24.18 14.54 -5.92
C THR A 120 -25.59 15.12 -5.96
N PRO A 121 -26.48 14.75 -5.02
CA PRO A 121 -27.81 15.38 -4.87
C PRO A 121 -27.75 16.89 -4.59
N LYS A 122 -26.60 17.40 -4.12
CA LYS A 122 -26.35 18.84 -3.90
C LYS A 122 -25.77 19.53 -5.14
N ASN A 123 -25.78 18.87 -6.30
CA ASN A 123 -25.16 19.33 -7.55
C ASN A 123 -23.65 19.61 -7.42
N GLN A 124 -22.99 18.91 -6.49
CA GLN A 124 -21.53 18.93 -6.38
C GLN A 124 -20.96 18.02 -7.45
N MET A 125 -20.00 18.52 -8.23
CA MET A 125 -19.37 17.83 -9.34
C MET A 125 -17.86 17.78 -9.15
N PHE A 126 -17.30 16.58 -9.23
CA PHE A 126 -15.89 16.34 -9.01
C PHE A 126 -15.44 14.98 -9.58
N PRO A 127 -14.15 14.84 -9.92
CA PRO A 127 -13.59 13.55 -10.29
C PRO A 127 -13.11 12.75 -9.07
N LEU A 128 -13.20 11.44 -9.19
CA LEU A 128 -12.63 10.45 -8.29
C LEU A 128 -11.80 9.44 -9.09
N THR A 129 -10.99 8.68 -8.38
CA THR A 129 -10.35 7.45 -8.86
C THR A 129 -11.05 6.28 -8.20
N PHE A 130 -11.35 5.24 -8.96
CA PHE A 130 -11.88 3.99 -8.44
C PHE A 130 -10.95 2.86 -8.86
N TYR A 131 -10.35 2.18 -7.89
CA TYR A 131 -9.22 1.29 -8.15
C TYR A 131 -9.20 0.10 -7.20
N PHE A 132 -8.47 -0.94 -7.60
CA PHE A 132 -8.12 -2.07 -6.76
C PHE A 132 -6.60 -2.12 -6.60
N GLY A 133 -6.11 -2.02 -5.36
CA GLY A 133 -4.67 -2.11 -5.05
C GLY A 133 -4.39 -2.85 -3.74
N GLN A 134 -3.26 -2.55 -3.10
CA GLN A 134 -2.78 -3.27 -1.88
C GLN A 134 -3.82 -3.43 -0.78
N SER A 135 -4.68 -2.42 -0.60
CA SER A 135 -5.71 -2.39 0.43
C SER A 135 -7.09 -2.81 -0.08
N GLY A 136 -7.16 -3.57 -1.18
CA GLY A 136 -8.40 -3.93 -1.87
C GLY A 136 -8.98 -2.79 -2.69
N THR A 137 -10.29 -2.84 -2.94
CA THR A 137 -10.99 -1.80 -3.69
C THR A 137 -11.06 -0.49 -2.89
N SER A 138 -10.80 0.64 -3.55
CA SER A 138 -10.70 1.95 -2.91
C SER A 138 -11.14 3.08 -3.84
N ILE A 139 -11.47 4.21 -3.22
CA ILE A 139 -11.71 5.49 -3.90
C ILE A 139 -10.55 6.44 -3.59
N GLY A 140 -9.99 7.03 -4.64
CA GLY A 140 -9.09 8.17 -4.56
C GLY A 140 -9.80 9.48 -4.89
N GLY A 141 -9.41 10.55 -4.20
CA GLY A 141 -9.87 11.90 -4.47
C GLY A 141 -8.85 12.68 -5.31
N TRP A 142 -9.36 13.52 -6.19
CA TRP A 142 -8.59 14.55 -6.88
C TRP A 142 -8.82 15.90 -6.21
N THR A 143 -7.76 16.67 -6.05
CA THR A 143 -7.87 18.08 -5.69
C THR A 143 -6.90 18.90 -6.52
N PRO A 144 -7.31 20.09 -7.01
CA PRO A 144 -6.42 21.03 -7.67
C PRO A 144 -5.22 21.43 -6.79
N ASP A 145 -5.35 21.33 -5.46
CA ASP A 145 -4.37 21.86 -4.50
C ASP A 145 -3.26 20.86 -4.12
N TYR A 146 -3.33 19.59 -4.55
CA TYR A 146 -2.31 18.58 -4.23
C TYR A 146 -1.09 18.71 -5.16
N HIS A 147 -0.24 19.69 -4.88
CA HIS A 147 0.95 20.01 -5.70
C HIS A 147 2.24 19.31 -5.27
N LEU A 148 2.18 18.33 -4.37
CA LEU A 148 3.39 17.87 -3.67
C LEU A 148 4.43 17.19 -4.58
N PHE A 149 4.07 16.68 -5.77
CA PHE A 149 5.00 15.87 -6.57
C PHE A 149 5.04 16.10 -8.08
N TYR A 150 4.09 16.82 -8.68
CA TYR A 150 4.07 17.03 -10.13
C TYR A 150 3.69 18.48 -10.49
N LYS A 151 4.54 19.12 -11.29
CA LYS A 151 4.32 20.49 -11.83
C LYS A 151 3.37 20.52 -13.04
N GLU A 152 3.07 19.35 -13.58
CA GLU A 152 2.12 19.11 -14.66
C GLU A 152 1.03 18.24 -14.03
N HIS A 153 -0.25 18.59 -13.98
CA HIS A 153 -1.08 19.16 -15.01
C HIS A 153 -2.31 19.81 -14.36
N ASP A 154 -2.95 20.73 -15.06
CA ASP A 154 -4.35 21.03 -14.78
C ASP A 154 -5.18 20.46 -15.92
N PHE A 155 -6.20 19.69 -15.56
CA PHE A 155 -7.32 19.30 -16.42
C PHE A 155 -7.56 20.28 -17.58
N PRO A 156 -7.99 19.82 -18.77
CA PRO A 156 -8.42 20.76 -19.83
C PRO A 156 -9.34 21.83 -19.22
N GLN A 157 -9.10 23.12 -19.50
CA GLN A 157 -9.77 24.21 -18.78
C GLN A 157 -11.31 24.06 -18.72
N GLN A 158 -11.89 23.53 -19.80
CA GLN A 158 -13.32 23.22 -19.90
C GLN A 158 -13.78 22.17 -18.89
N PHE A 159 -12.95 21.17 -18.58
CA PHE A 159 -13.23 20.19 -17.53
C PHE A 159 -12.99 20.78 -16.14
N LYS A 160 -11.95 21.60 -15.96
CA LYS A 160 -11.71 22.30 -14.68
C LYS A 160 -12.89 23.21 -14.31
N SER A 161 -13.52 23.87 -15.28
CA SER A 161 -14.62 24.81 -15.03
C SER A 161 -15.92 24.16 -14.53
N ILE A 162 -16.06 22.84 -14.63
CA ILE A 162 -17.25 22.12 -14.13
C ILE A 162 -17.02 21.51 -12.73
N ILE A 163 -15.78 21.45 -12.27
CA ILE A 163 -15.44 20.92 -10.94
C ILE A 163 -15.75 22.02 -9.93
N ASN A 164 -16.68 21.76 -9.02
CA ASN A 164 -17.14 22.74 -8.03
C ASN A 164 -17.06 22.23 -6.59
N PHE A 165 -16.46 21.05 -6.37
CA PHE A 165 -16.32 20.46 -5.06
C PHE A 165 -15.01 19.67 -4.93
N ASN A 166 -14.47 19.64 -3.72
CA ASN A 166 -13.29 18.84 -3.39
C ASN A 166 -13.75 17.64 -2.54
N PRO A 167 -13.55 16.39 -3.00
CA PRO A 167 -14.01 15.20 -2.28
C PRO A 167 -13.37 15.01 -0.89
N PHE A 168 -12.24 15.67 -0.59
CA PHE A 168 -11.65 15.66 0.75
C PHE A 168 -12.41 16.52 1.77
N ASN A 169 -13.37 17.33 1.31
CA ASN A 169 -14.22 18.16 2.17
C ASN A 169 -15.53 17.48 2.58
N PHE A 170 -15.74 16.21 2.22
CA PHE A 170 -16.90 15.46 2.71
C PHE A 170 -16.82 15.28 4.23
N SER A 171 -17.95 15.46 4.91
CA SER A 171 -18.12 14.91 6.25
C SER A 171 -18.15 13.37 6.19
N ASP A 172 -17.87 12.71 7.32
CA ASP A 172 -17.94 11.24 7.40
C ASP A 172 -19.30 10.69 6.94
N THR A 173 -20.39 11.40 7.24
CA THR A 173 -21.73 10.99 6.85
C THR A 173 -21.95 11.12 5.34
N GLU A 174 -21.49 12.21 4.72
CA GLU A 174 -21.62 12.40 3.27
C GLU A 174 -20.74 11.43 2.49
N LEU A 175 -19.54 11.14 2.99
CA LEU A 175 -18.66 10.15 2.39
C LEU A 175 -19.30 8.75 2.38
N GLU A 176 -20.03 8.38 3.44
CA GLU A 176 -20.74 7.11 3.51
C GLU A 176 -21.90 7.03 2.54
N TYR A 177 -22.68 8.11 2.39
CA TYR A 177 -23.72 8.16 1.37
C TYR A 177 -23.16 8.07 -0.05
N LEU A 178 -22.01 8.70 -0.30
CA LEU A 178 -21.31 8.56 -1.58
C LEU A 178 -20.91 7.10 -1.84
N ILE A 179 -20.32 6.43 -0.85
CA ILE A 179 -19.87 5.03 -0.98
C ILE A 179 -21.06 4.10 -1.21
N GLU A 180 -22.11 4.22 -0.41
CA GLU A 180 -23.31 3.41 -0.55
C GLU A 180 -23.94 3.63 -1.94
N ALA A 181 -24.05 4.88 -2.38
CA ALA A 181 -24.56 5.19 -3.70
C ALA A 181 -23.69 4.60 -4.82
N LEU A 182 -22.36 4.64 -4.69
CA LEU A 182 -21.44 4.04 -5.65
C LEU A 182 -21.59 2.51 -5.70
N GLU A 183 -21.57 1.85 -4.54
CA GLU A 183 -21.71 0.39 -4.44
C GLU A 183 -23.06 -0.07 -5.00
N CYS A 184 -24.17 0.58 -4.62
CA CYS A 184 -25.49 0.30 -5.18
C CYS A 184 -25.55 0.57 -6.68
N SER A 185 -24.90 1.64 -7.17
CA SER A 185 -24.88 1.96 -8.61
C SER A 185 -24.16 0.89 -9.42
N ILE A 186 -22.99 0.46 -8.96
CA ILE A 186 -22.18 -0.57 -9.64
C ILE A 186 -22.88 -1.94 -9.57
N ASN A 187 -23.54 -2.28 -8.46
CA ASN A 187 -24.24 -3.56 -8.32
C ASN A 187 -25.46 -3.74 -9.25
N LYS A 188 -25.94 -2.67 -9.89
CA LYS A 188 -26.97 -2.77 -10.95
C LYS A 188 -26.39 -3.23 -12.29
N VAL A 189 -25.09 -3.12 -12.46
CA VAL A 189 -24.42 -3.40 -13.73
C VAL A 189 -24.22 -4.90 -13.88
N PRO A 190 -24.48 -5.48 -15.07
CA PRO A 190 -24.08 -6.85 -15.36
C PRO A 190 -22.58 -7.06 -15.17
N VAL A 191 -22.19 -8.25 -14.72
CA VAL A 191 -20.80 -8.60 -14.46
C VAL A 191 -20.24 -9.34 -15.67
N SER A 192 -19.18 -8.78 -16.28
CA SER A 192 -18.44 -9.44 -17.36
C SER A 192 -17.29 -10.27 -16.81
N ASP A 193 -16.99 -11.38 -17.49
CA ASP A 193 -15.77 -12.14 -17.27
C ASP A 193 -14.54 -11.28 -17.63
N PHE A 194 -13.49 -11.41 -16.82
CA PHE A 194 -12.18 -10.81 -17.07
C PHE A 194 -11.12 -11.61 -16.33
N GLU A 195 -9.86 -11.47 -16.75
CA GLU A 195 -8.72 -12.04 -16.06
C GLU A 195 -7.58 -11.01 -16.09
N GLY A 196 -6.81 -10.95 -15.02
CA GLY A 196 -5.65 -10.07 -14.89
C GLY A 196 -4.61 -10.65 -13.95
N ILE A 197 -3.35 -10.28 -14.18
CA ILE A 197 -2.23 -10.64 -13.29
C ILE A 197 -1.97 -9.46 -12.36
N TYR A 198 -2.32 -9.63 -11.10
CA TYR A 198 -2.01 -8.68 -10.04
C TYR A 198 -0.69 -9.05 -9.38
N ILE A 199 0.21 -8.09 -9.25
CA ILE A 199 1.53 -8.25 -8.64
C ILE A 199 1.60 -7.34 -7.42
N ASP A 200 1.79 -7.93 -6.25
CA ASP A 200 2.03 -7.21 -4.99
C ASP A 200 3.23 -7.83 -4.25
N ASP A 201 3.52 -7.31 -3.06
CA ASP A 201 4.57 -7.83 -2.17
C ASP A 201 4.37 -9.31 -1.80
N GLN A 202 3.16 -9.88 -1.97
CA GLN A 202 2.87 -11.30 -1.70
C GLN A 202 3.07 -12.19 -2.94
N GLY A 203 3.45 -11.62 -4.08
CA GLY A 203 3.74 -12.32 -5.33
C GLY A 203 2.71 -12.06 -6.42
N LYS A 204 2.66 -12.98 -7.40
CA LYS A 204 1.76 -12.86 -8.55
C LYS A 204 0.48 -13.65 -8.33
N LYS A 205 -0.66 -13.00 -8.55
CA LYS A 205 -1.99 -13.57 -8.43
C LYS A 205 -2.71 -13.43 -9.76
N LEU A 206 -3.19 -14.53 -10.33
CA LEU A 206 -4.17 -14.51 -11.39
C LEU A 206 -5.54 -14.31 -10.74
N MET A 207 -6.19 -13.20 -11.05
CA MET A 207 -7.44 -12.81 -10.44
C MET A 207 -8.44 -12.43 -11.53
N GLY A 208 -9.72 -12.69 -11.29
CA GLY A 208 -10.74 -12.33 -12.26
C GLY A 208 -12.08 -12.98 -12.00
N ILE A 209 -12.90 -12.97 -13.04
CA ILE A 209 -14.20 -13.64 -13.09
C ILE A 209 -14.22 -14.56 -14.30
N ARG A 210 -14.53 -15.83 -14.05
CA ARG A 210 -14.65 -16.86 -15.08
C ARG A 210 -16.01 -17.52 -14.95
N SER A 211 -16.80 -17.47 -16.01
CA SER A 211 -18.18 -17.95 -16.05
C SER A 211 -19.02 -17.38 -14.91
N GLY A 212 -18.90 -16.06 -14.66
CA GLY A 212 -19.63 -15.35 -13.62
C GLY A 212 -19.20 -15.69 -12.18
N LYS A 213 -18.09 -16.42 -11.99
CA LYS A 213 -17.57 -16.76 -10.66
C LYS A 213 -16.22 -16.08 -10.42
N PRO A 214 -16.06 -15.32 -9.32
CA PRO A 214 -14.78 -14.71 -9.00
C PRO A 214 -13.77 -15.76 -8.55
N PHE A 215 -12.53 -15.58 -8.99
CA PHE A 215 -11.42 -16.46 -8.65
C PHE A 215 -10.16 -15.65 -8.33
N VAL A 216 -9.35 -16.22 -7.44
CA VAL A 216 -8.03 -15.73 -7.06
C VAL A 216 -7.14 -16.96 -6.98
N GLU A 217 -6.20 -17.06 -7.90
CA GLU A 217 -5.25 -18.15 -8.01
C GLU A 217 -3.86 -17.57 -7.79
N PHE A 218 -3.17 -18.03 -6.77
CA PHE A 218 -1.75 -17.74 -6.65
C PHE A 218 -1.06 -18.44 -7.82
N LEU A 219 -0.46 -17.65 -8.69
CA LEU A 219 0.36 -18.22 -9.73
C LEU A 219 1.59 -18.78 -9.02
N LYS A 220 1.74 -20.11 -9.10
CA LYS A 220 3.03 -20.75 -8.87
C LYS A 220 3.98 -20.25 -9.94
N ASP A 221 4.52 -19.07 -9.75
CA ASP A 221 5.80 -18.77 -10.35
C ASP A 221 6.85 -19.67 -9.68
N ASP A 222 8.03 -19.77 -10.29
CA ASP A 222 9.27 -20.32 -9.71
C ASP A 222 9.63 -19.79 -8.29
N LEU A 223 8.77 -18.99 -7.65
CA LEU A 223 8.84 -18.39 -6.32
C LEU A 223 8.76 -19.39 -5.15
N ASP A 224 8.42 -20.67 -5.36
CA ASP A 224 8.64 -21.70 -4.32
C ASP A 224 10.08 -22.25 -4.35
N GLU A 225 10.79 -22.19 -5.49
CA GLU A 225 12.25 -22.40 -5.55
C GLU A 225 13.03 -21.07 -5.40
N LYS A 226 12.38 -19.94 -5.72
CA LYS A 226 12.83 -18.56 -5.53
C LYS A 226 11.99 -17.83 -4.49
N LYS A 227 11.71 -18.51 -3.38
CA LYS A 227 11.53 -17.86 -2.08
C LYS A 227 12.89 -17.31 -1.57
N ASN A 228 13.72 -16.87 -2.50
CA ASN A 228 14.92 -16.11 -2.26
C ASN A 228 14.49 -14.66 -2.25
N LYS A 229 14.31 -14.11 -1.05
CA LYS A 229 15.05 -12.94 -0.60
C LYS A 229 15.05 -11.68 -1.51
N GLU A 230 14.14 -11.49 -2.46
CA GLU A 230 14.23 -10.40 -3.47
C GLU A 230 13.48 -9.10 -3.16
N THR A 231 13.52 -8.65 -1.91
CA THR A 231 13.34 -7.22 -1.60
C THR A 231 14.66 -6.67 -1.10
N TRP A 232 15.49 -6.29 -2.07
CA TRP A 232 16.78 -5.69 -1.79
C TRP A 232 16.58 -4.25 -1.42
N SER A 233 17.02 -3.88 -0.22
CA SER A 233 17.52 -2.53 0.02
C SER A 233 18.96 -2.58 0.48
N TYR A 234 19.78 -1.68 -0.06
CA TYR A 234 21.11 -1.42 0.50
C TYR A 234 21.04 -0.92 1.94
N ALA A 235 19.89 -0.39 2.36
CA ALA A 235 19.63 -0.09 3.76
C ALA A 235 19.22 -1.34 4.52
N ILE A 236 19.72 -1.47 5.74
CA ILE A 236 19.43 -2.57 6.66
C ILE A 236 17.91 -2.82 6.82
N LEU A 237 17.05 -1.81 6.68
CA LEU A 237 15.59 -1.90 6.87
C LEU A 237 14.72 -1.93 5.61
N GLY A 238 15.28 -2.08 4.41
CA GLY A 238 14.46 -1.88 3.21
C GLY A 238 14.03 -3.13 2.44
N GLY A 239 14.10 -4.31 3.06
CA GLY A 239 13.57 -5.56 2.52
C GLY A 239 12.50 -6.23 3.41
N ASP A 240 11.69 -7.12 2.86
CA ASP A 240 10.62 -7.82 3.59
C ASP A 240 11.15 -8.64 4.74
N GLU A 241 12.29 -9.32 4.54
CA GLU A 241 12.97 -10.07 5.60
C GLU A 241 13.35 -9.13 6.76
N SER A 242 13.84 -7.92 6.44
CA SER A 242 14.17 -6.92 7.45
C SER A 242 12.94 -6.39 8.19
N PHE A 243 11.82 -6.16 7.49
CA PHE A 243 10.56 -5.76 8.11
C PHE A 243 9.95 -6.86 8.97
N GLN A 244 9.99 -8.11 8.50
CA GLN A 244 9.52 -9.26 9.25
C GLN A 244 10.31 -9.43 10.55
N LEU A 245 11.64 -9.34 10.50
CA LEU A 245 12.49 -9.36 11.69
C LEU A 245 12.15 -8.21 12.63
N LEU A 246 11.95 -7.00 12.10
CA LEU A 246 11.54 -5.83 12.90
C LEU A 246 10.21 -6.09 13.62
N PHE A 247 9.19 -6.61 12.93
CA PHE A 247 7.90 -6.94 13.54
C PHE A 247 8.00 -8.03 14.61
N GLU A 248 8.81 -9.06 14.40
CA GLU A 248 9.00 -10.11 15.42
C GLU A 248 9.74 -9.57 16.65
N TYR A 249 10.74 -8.69 16.48
CA TYR A 249 11.35 -8.00 17.63
C TYR A 249 10.34 -7.11 18.36
N GLU A 250 9.53 -6.34 17.63
CA GLU A 250 8.49 -5.53 18.26
C GLU A 250 7.49 -6.38 19.04
N LYS A 251 7.13 -7.56 18.52
CA LYS A 251 6.24 -8.49 19.21
C LYS A 251 6.86 -9.02 20.50
N ILE A 252 8.16 -9.32 20.50
CA ILE A 252 8.89 -9.72 21.73
C ILE A 252 8.86 -8.58 22.74
N ILE A 253 9.19 -7.35 22.31
CA ILE A 253 9.22 -6.15 23.18
C ILE A 253 7.82 -5.86 23.76
N ARG A 254 6.77 -6.01 22.96
CA ARG A 254 5.39 -5.70 23.38
C ARG A 254 4.71 -6.83 24.17
N LYS A 255 5.30 -8.03 24.20
CA LYS A 255 4.68 -9.24 24.77
C LYS A 255 4.24 -9.09 26.22
N SER A 256 4.96 -8.29 27.02
CA SER A 256 4.64 -8.10 28.44
C SER A 256 3.91 -6.80 28.78
N LEU A 257 3.52 -6.01 27.77
CA LEU A 257 2.77 -4.78 27.97
C LEU A 257 1.31 -5.09 28.32
N PRO A 258 0.79 -4.57 29.45
CA PRO A 258 -0.61 -4.82 29.80
C PRO A 258 -1.54 -4.06 28.85
N PRO A 259 -2.75 -4.58 28.57
CA PRO A 259 -3.71 -3.95 27.66
C PRO A 259 -4.01 -2.48 27.97
N LYS A 260 -3.92 -2.10 29.25
CA LYS A 260 -4.11 -0.72 29.72
C LYS A 260 -3.16 0.27 29.04
N ILE A 261 -1.91 -0.10 28.75
CA ILE A 261 -0.94 0.80 28.08
C ILE A 261 -1.46 1.26 26.72
N TYR A 262 -2.08 0.38 25.93
CA TYR A 262 -2.63 0.75 24.62
C TYR A 262 -3.84 1.68 24.73
N LYS A 263 -4.57 1.62 25.85
CA LYS A 263 -5.69 2.52 26.15
C LYS A 263 -5.20 3.89 26.62
N ASP A 264 -4.15 3.90 27.45
CA ASP A 264 -3.57 5.11 28.01
C ASP A 264 -2.77 5.90 26.95
N TYR A 265 -2.30 5.23 25.89
CA TYR A 265 -1.50 5.81 24.81
C TYR A 265 -2.01 5.42 23.40
N PRO A 266 -3.18 5.93 22.98
CA PRO A 266 -3.80 5.56 21.70
C PRO A 266 -2.99 6.03 20.49
N ASP A 267 -2.22 7.12 20.63
CA ASP A 267 -1.43 7.73 19.54
C ASP A 267 0.00 7.18 19.44
N GLY A 268 0.40 6.28 20.34
CA GLY A 268 1.72 5.67 20.35
C GLY A 268 2.32 5.55 21.74
N ILE A 269 3.02 4.44 21.99
CA ILE A 269 3.61 4.13 23.28
C ILE A 269 4.86 5.00 23.50
N PRO A 270 5.00 5.67 24.66
CA PRO A 270 6.19 6.45 24.99
C PRO A 270 7.49 5.67 24.85
N ILE A 271 8.56 6.36 24.44
CA ILE A 271 9.86 5.76 24.16
C ILE A 271 10.47 5.12 25.42
N GLU A 272 10.20 5.68 26.59
CA GLU A 272 10.69 5.20 27.88
C GLU A 272 10.10 3.82 28.23
N ILE A 273 8.86 3.56 27.80
CA ILE A 273 8.23 2.25 27.96
C ILE A 273 8.92 1.24 27.03
N TYR A 274 9.19 1.61 25.78
CA TYR A 274 9.93 0.75 24.85
C TYR A 274 11.34 0.44 25.36
N GLN A 275 12.06 1.44 25.84
CA GLN A 275 13.39 1.28 26.45
C GLN A 275 13.35 0.24 27.57
N SER A 276 12.43 0.40 28.52
CA SER A 276 12.27 -0.55 29.65
C SER A 276 11.94 -1.96 29.16
N GLN A 277 11.10 -2.11 28.13
CA GLN A 277 10.77 -3.42 27.58
C GLN A 277 11.94 -4.08 26.86
N ILE A 278 12.75 -3.33 26.13
CA ILE A 278 13.96 -3.85 25.47
C ILE A 278 14.93 -4.39 26.50
N GLU A 279 15.19 -3.62 27.56
CA GLU A 279 16.09 -4.03 28.64
C GLU A 279 15.55 -5.27 29.39
N LYS A 280 14.22 -5.36 29.57
CA LYS A 280 13.56 -6.51 30.20
C LYS A 280 13.60 -7.79 29.35
N HIS A 281 13.44 -7.67 28.04
CA HIS A 281 13.35 -8.81 27.11
C HIS A 281 14.67 -9.11 26.39
N TYR A 282 15.78 -8.56 26.89
CA TYR A 282 17.07 -8.58 26.22
C TYR A 282 17.54 -10.00 25.84
N GLU A 283 17.42 -10.97 26.74
CA GLU A 283 17.77 -12.38 26.47
C GLU A 283 16.87 -13.02 25.41
N GLU A 284 15.57 -12.69 25.39
CA GLU A 284 14.63 -13.18 24.38
C GLU A 284 14.97 -12.62 22.99
N LEU A 285 15.37 -11.35 22.90
CA LEU A 285 15.81 -10.73 21.65
C LEU A 285 17.05 -11.42 21.09
N ILE A 286 18.07 -11.65 21.92
CA ILE A 286 19.31 -12.33 21.52
C ILE A 286 19.01 -13.77 21.08
N LYS A 287 18.22 -14.51 21.87
CA LYS A 287 17.82 -15.88 21.53
C LYS A 287 17.05 -15.94 20.21
N PHE A 288 16.18 -14.98 19.96
CA PHE A 288 15.48 -14.89 18.67
C PHE A 288 16.48 -14.69 17.52
N ALA A 289 17.43 -13.76 17.66
CA ALA A 289 18.47 -13.51 16.66
C ALA A 289 19.32 -14.77 16.37
N ASP A 290 19.76 -15.47 17.41
CA ASP A 290 20.51 -16.73 17.29
C ASP A 290 19.72 -17.80 16.51
N ASN A 291 18.41 -17.90 16.76
CA ASN A 291 17.56 -18.90 16.10
C ASN A 291 17.32 -18.62 14.61
N GLN A 292 17.49 -17.38 14.14
CA GLN A 292 17.26 -17.05 12.73
C GLN A 292 18.35 -17.58 11.81
N LYS A 293 19.53 -17.93 12.34
CA LYS A 293 20.71 -18.29 11.54
C LYS A 293 21.03 -17.27 10.44
N SER A 294 20.70 -16.00 10.69
CA SER A 294 20.80 -14.89 9.74
C SER A 294 21.51 -13.71 10.39
N ARG A 295 22.58 -13.21 9.77
CA ARG A 295 23.30 -12.02 10.22
C ARG A 295 22.40 -10.77 10.18
N LEU A 296 21.41 -10.75 9.28
CA LEU A 296 20.41 -9.68 9.20
C LEU A 296 19.66 -9.53 10.51
N ALA A 297 19.34 -10.63 11.21
CA ALA A 297 18.66 -10.58 12.50
C ALA A 297 19.43 -9.71 13.52
N TYR A 298 20.75 -9.78 13.55
CA TYR A 298 21.59 -8.93 14.41
C TYR A 298 21.59 -7.47 14.00
N MET A 299 21.67 -7.19 12.70
CA MET A 299 21.62 -5.82 12.18
C MET A 299 20.28 -5.16 12.52
N ILE A 300 19.16 -5.87 12.32
CA ILE A 300 17.81 -5.39 12.66
C ILE A 300 17.63 -5.22 14.15
N MET A 301 18.13 -6.13 14.98
CA MET A 301 18.10 -5.96 16.43
C MET A 301 18.82 -4.66 16.85
N GLY A 302 20.01 -4.41 16.28
CA GLY A 302 20.75 -3.18 16.53
C GLY A 302 19.94 -1.92 16.17
N VAL A 303 19.27 -1.94 15.02
CA VAL A 303 18.35 -0.87 14.62
C VAL A 303 17.19 -0.70 15.60
N VAL A 304 16.49 -1.78 15.94
CA VAL A 304 15.33 -1.75 16.85
C VAL A 304 15.71 -1.12 18.18
N ILE A 305 16.84 -1.53 18.75
CA ILE A 305 17.34 -0.98 20.01
C ILE A 305 17.67 0.51 19.86
N MET A 306 18.41 0.89 18.81
CA MET A 306 18.82 2.28 18.56
C MET A 306 17.65 3.25 18.32
N VAL A 307 16.61 2.80 17.61
CA VAL A 307 15.39 3.59 17.35
C VAL A 307 14.55 3.76 18.60
N ASN A 308 14.64 2.81 19.54
CA ASN A 308 13.83 2.79 20.75
C ASN A 308 14.59 3.20 22.03
N CYS A 309 15.78 3.80 21.89
CA CYS A 309 16.62 4.24 23.02
C CYS A 309 16.95 3.14 24.03
N GLY A 310 16.96 1.87 23.62
CA GLY A 310 17.34 0.77 24.52
C GLY A 310 18.85 0.76 24.76
N LYS A 311 19.32 0.45 25.98
CA LYS A 311 20.75 0.29 26.20
C LYS A 311 21.28 -0.99 25.58
N MET A 312 22.49 -0.93 25.01
CA MET A 312 23.23 -2.11 24.56
C MET A 312 24.36 -2.45 25.53
N THR A 313 24.42 -3.69 25.97
CA THR A 313 25.62 -4.26 26.59
C THR A 313 26.76 -4.30 25.58
N GLU A 314 28.01 -4.16 26.05
CA GLU A 314 29.19 -4.23 25.17
C GLU A 314 29.27 -5.57 24.43
N ALA A 315 28.95 -6.68 25.10
CA ALA A 315 28.87 -7.99 24.46
C ALA A 315 27.86 -8.05 23.30
N LEU A 316 26.72 -7.35 23.41
CA LEU A 316 25.76 -7.28 22.29
C LEU A 316 26.30 -6.40 21.16
N LYS A 317 26.92 -5.25 21.48
CA LYS A 317 27.54 -4.41 20.47
C LYS A 317 28.58 -5.18 19.68
N GLU A 318 29.47 -5.89 20.36
CA GLU A 318 30.50 -6.74 19.74
C GLU A 318 29.86 -7.80 18.83
N LYS A 319 28.77 -8.44 19.29
CA LYS A 319 28.05 -9.44 18.48
C LYS A 319 27.42 -8.82 17.23
N ILE A 320 26.75 -7.66 17.34
CA ILE A 320 26.18 -6.94 16.19
C ILE A 320 27.28 -6.49 15.22
N LEU A 321 28.41 -6.00 15.75
CA LEU A 321 29.56 -5.58 14.94
C LEU A 321 30.18 -6.78 14.21
N LYS A 322 30.31 -7.93 14.85
CA LYS A 322 30.78 -9.16 14.18
C LYS A 322 29.89 -9.54 12.99
N TYR A 323 28.57 -9.51 13.16
CA TYR A 323 27.61 -9.89 12.12
C TYR A 323 27.31 -8.80 11.08
N SER A 324 28.01 -7.67 11.15
CA SER A 324 27.87 -6.55 10.20
C SER A 324 29.20 -6.19 9.53
N GLU A 325 30.14 -7.14 9.42
CA GLU A 325 31.41 -6.96 8.71
C GLU A 325 31.21 -6.89 7.19
N TRP A 326 31.96 -6.02 6.52
CA TRP A 326 31.84 -5.79 5.07
C TRP A 326 32.34 -6.99 4.28
N GLU A 327 33.37 -7.65 4.79
CA GLU A 327 34.00 -8.83 4.24
C GLU A 327 33.00 -9.98 4.06
N LEU A 328 31.91 -9.98 4.83
CA LEU A 328 30.81 -10.93 4.70
C LEU A 328 29.88 -10.61 3.52
N GLU A 329 29.90 -9.39 2.99
CA GLU A 329 28.99 -8.89 1.94
C GLU A 329 29.69 -8.56 0.60
N GLU A 330 31.01 -8.38 0.61
CA GLU A 330 31.79 -7.80 -0.51
C GLU A 330 31.61 -8.51 -1.85
N ASN A 331 31.35 -9.82 -1.85
CA ASN A 331 31.19 -10.62 -3.06
C ASN A 331 29.72 -10.88 -3.45
N GLN A 332 28.77 -10.25 -2.76
CA GLN A 332 27.34 -10.58 -2.91
C GLN A 332 26.61 -9.64 -3.89
N LEU A 333 27.20 -8.49 -4.24
CA LEU A 333 26.66 -7.57 -5.24
C LEU A 333 27.62 -7.51 -6.44
N ILE A 334 27.07 -7.63 -7.64
CA ILE A 334 27.88 -7.62 -8.89
C ILE A 334 28.00 -6.19 -9.46
N ASN A 335 27.12 -5.26 -9.09
CA ASN A 335 27.17 -3.88 -9.55
C ASN A 335 28.07 -3.05 -8.62
N GLU A 336 29.03 -2.33 -9.20
CA GLU A 336 30.03 -1.54 -8.46
C GLU A 336 29.43 -0.37 -7.67
N GLN A 337 28.46 0.34 -8.23
CA GLN A 337 27.78 1.43 -7.54
C GLN A 337 27.00 0.93 -6.33
N ASP A 338 26.32 -0.20 -6.50
CA ASP A 338 25.53 -0.85 -5.44
C ASP A 338 26.44 -1.37 -4.31
N LEU A 339 27.62 -1.92 -4.65
CA LEU A 339 28.66 -2.28 -3.69
C LEU A 339 29.11 -1.07 -2.86
N ILE A 340 29.41 0.06 -3.51
CA ILE A 340 29.85 1.29 -2.85
C ILE A 340 28.77 1.81 -1.90
N GLU A 341 27.51 1.89 -2.35
CA GLU A 341 26.39 2.36 -1.54
C GLU A 341 26.15 1.45 -0.33
N ARG A 342 26.16 0.13 -0.52
CA ARG A 342 25.98 -0.82 0.58
C ARG A 342 27.11 -0.75 1.59
N LYS A 343 28.37 -0.68 1.13
CA LYS A 343 29.53 -0.52 2.00
C LYS A 343 29.41 0.74 2.86
N ASN A 344 29.02 1.86 2.25
CA ASN A 344 28.81 3.12 2.97
C ASN A 344 27.69 3.00 4.02
N HIS A 345 26.57 2.37 3.68
CA HIS A 345 25.47 2.14 4.63
C HIS A 345 25.87 1.24 5.81
N LEU A 346 26.58 0.15 5.53
CA LEU A 346 27.05 -0.77 6.55
C LEU A 346 28.08 -0.12 7.47
N MET A 347 29.05 0.63 6.92
CA MET A 347 30.03 1.36 7.72
C MET A 347 29.37 2.43 8.61
N ALA A 348 28.41 3.18 8.07
CA ALA A 348 27.64 4.16 8.86
C ALA A 348 26.82 3.49 9.97
N PHE A 349 26.25 2.31 9.72
CA PHE A 349 25.57 1.53 10.75
C PHE A 349 26.54 1.08 11.86
N ARG A 350 27.69 0.51 11.48
CA ARG A 350 28.73 0.07 12.44
C ARG A 350 29.23 1.21 13.30
N GLU A 351 29.47 2.38 12.71
CA GLU A 351 29.87 3.58 13.45
C GLU A 351 28.81 3.99 14.47
N LYS A 352 27.52 3.96 14.09
CA LYS A 352 26.42 4.21 15.01
C LYS A 352 26.41 3.20 16.16
N ILE A 353 26.56 1.91 15.90
CA ILE A 353 26.60 0.87 16.95
C ILE A 353 27.77 1.11 17.92
N LYS A 354 28.97 1.42 17.41
CA LYS A 354 30.16 1.68 18.24
C LYS A 354 29.94 2.86 19.20
N ASN A 355 29.35 3.93 18.68
CA ASN A 355 29.18 5.19 19.42
C ASN A 355 27.86 5.26 20.20
N TYR A 356 27.03 4.23 20.16
CA TYR A 356 25.71 4.25 20.76
C TYR A 356 25.75 4.04 22.28
N ASP A 357 25.09 4.93 23.03
CA ASP A 357 25.07 4.94 24.50
C ASP A 357 23.67 4.75 25.10
N GLY A 358 22.63 4.60 24.27
CA GLY A 358 21.24 4.47 24.72
C GLY A 358 20.54 5.78 25.11
N THR A 359 21.18 6.95 24.93
CA THR A 359 20.61 8.24 25.39
C THR A 359 19.80 8.99 24.34
N LYS A 360 20.08 8.74 23.06
CA LYS A 360 19.45 9.44 21.95
C LYS A 360 18.89 8.46 20.94
N GLN A 361 17.69 8.77 20.45
CA GLN A 361 17.11 8.07 19.33
C GLN A 361 18.00 8.26 18.10
N VAL A 362 18.46 7.16 17.52
CA VAL A 362 19.19 7.22 16.26
C VAL A 362 18.18 7.19 15.13
N LYS A 363 18.15 8.25 14.33
CA LYS A 363 17.41 8.23 13.08
C LYS A 363 18.07 7.22 12.14
N THR A 364 17.40 6.09 11.95
CA THR A 364 17.72 5.14 10.90
C THR A 364 16.89 5.50 9.69
N PRO A 365 17.50 5.97 8.60
CA PRO A 365 16.72 6.24 7.42
C PRO A 365 16.13 4.92 6.92
N LEU A 366 14.80 4.84 6.91
CA LEU A 366 14.03 3.84 6.20
C LEU A 366 14.15 4.14 4.70
N TYR A 367 15.36 3.99 4.14
CA TYR A 367 15.53 4.06 2.70
C TYR A 367 15.03 2.72 2.15
N THR A 368 13.75 2.67 1.82
CA THR A 368 13.23 1.61 0.95
C THR A 368 13.87 1.79 -0.42
N VAL A 369 14.28 0.71 -1.06
CA VAL A 369 14.75 0.75 -2.46
C VAL A 369 13.69 1.33 -3.40
N THR A 370 12.42 1.31 -3.00
CA THR A 370 11.32 2.08 -3.60
C THR A 370 11.66 3.55 -3.82
N ARG A 371 12.35 4.22 -2.89
CA ARG A 371 12.72 5.64 -3.06
C ARG A 371 13.82 5.82 -4.12
N LEU A 372 14.85 4.98 -4.09
CA LEU A 372 15.94 5.01 -5.07
C LEU A 372 15.45 4.62 -6.47
N ILE A 373 14.60 3.59 -6.55
CA ILE A 373 13.87 3.18 -7.76
C ILE A 373 13.01 4.34 -8.26
N ASN A 374 12.25 5.01 -7.39
CA ASN A 374 11.42 6.14 -7.79
C ASN A 374 12.26 7.32 -8.27
N GLU A 375 13.38 7.63 -7.63
CA GLU A 375 14.31 8.69 -8.05
C GLU A 375 14.97 8.35 -9.40
N LYS A 376 15.39 7.10 -9.62
CA LYS A 376 16.00 6.65 -10.88
C LYS A 376 14.98 6.50 -12.01
N LYS A 377 13.78 6.03 -11.70
CA LYS A 377 12.64 6.00 -12.63
C LYS A 377 12.23 7.42 -13.03
N ALA A 378 12.22 8.38 -12.10
CA ALA A 378 11.99 9.80 -12.40
C ALA A 378 13.08 10.40 -13.29
N LYS A 379 14.30 9.84 -13.27
CA LYS A 379 15.41 10.21 -14.16
C LYS A 379 15.44 9.42 -15.48
N GLY A 380 14.51 8.49 -15.70
CA GLY A 380 14.44 7.66 -16.90
C GLY A 380 15.51 6.58 -16.99
N GLU A 381 16.13 6.20 -15.87
CA GLU A 381 17.18 5.17 -15.82
C GLU A 381 16.55 3.76 -15.88
N ASP A 382 17.22 2.82 -16.56
CA ASP A 382 16.81 1.41 -16.59
C ASP A 382 17.05 0.73 -15.23
N ILE A 383 15.95 0.49 -14.51
CA ILE A 383 15.95 -0.12 -13.18
C ILE A 383 16.07 -1.66 -13.22
N THR A 384 16.04 -2.28 -14.40
CA THR A 384 16.01 -3.76 -14.55
C THR A 384 17.28 -4.44 -14.02
N GLN A 385 18.41 -3.73 -13.99
CA GLN A 385 19.67 -4.26 -13.42
C GLN A 385 19.72 -4.16 -11.88
N ILE A 386 18.97 -3.22 -11.29
CA ILE A 386 18.90 -3.01 -9.83
C ILE A 386 18.06 -4.12 -9.18
N MET A 387 17.07 -4.66 -9.90
CA MET A 387 16.09 -5.62 -9.38
C MET A 387 16.58 -7.08 -9.26
N LYS A 388 17.83 -7.42 -9.56
CA LYS A 388 18.22 -8.80 -9.90
C LYS A 388 19.23 -9.54 -9.01
N LYS A 389 19.53 -9.12 -7.76
CA LYS A 389 20.66 -9.75 -7.01
C LYS A 389 20.44 -9.92 -5.52
N ASN A 390 20.66 -11.15 -5.04
CA ASN A 390 20.50 -11.54 -3.64
C ASN A 390 21.77 -11.41 -2.76
N ILE A 391 21.74 -10.66 -1.65
CA ILE A 391 22.70 -10.72 -0.53
C ILE A 391 22.38 -11.95 0.32
N ASP A 392 23.38 -12.80 0.56
CA ASP A 392 23.20 -13.93 1.45
C ASP A 392 23.52 -13.52 2.89
N TYR A 393 22.48 -13.46 3.71
CA TYR A 393 22.59 -13.17 5.13
C TYR A 393 22.84 -14.41 6.00
N SER A 394 23.09 -15.58 5.42
CA SER A 394 23.41 -16.79 6.20
C SER A 394 24.63 -16.58 7.10
N ILE A 395 24.62 -17.22 8.26
CA ILE A 395 25.81 -17.34 9.11
C ILE A 395 26.58 -18.55 8.60
N ASN A 396 27.78 -18.32 8.07
CA ASN A 396 28.72 -19.38 7.71
C ASN A 396 29.64 -19.63 8.93
N ASP A 397 29.68 -20.89 9.39
CA ASP A 397 30.53 -21.33 10.50
C ASP A 397 32.01 -21.45 10.12
#